data_AF-A0A426R0B3-F1
#
_entry.id   AF-A0A426R0B3-F1
#
_cell.length_a   1.000
_cell.length_b   1.000
_cell.length_c   1.000
_cell.angle_alpha   90.00
_cell.angle_beta   90.00
_cell.angle_gamma   90.00
#
_symmetry.space_group_name_H-M   'P 1'
#
loop_
_entity.id
_entity.type
_entity.pdbx_description
1 polymer ?
#
loop_
_entity_poly.entity_id
_entity_poly.type
_entity_poly.pdbx_seq_one_letter_code
_entity_poly.pdbx_strand_id
1 'polypeptide(L)'
;MIDRRLEHFLLYEMSDDWMPVGAFASLIRRITPDAYSRRQILDVISEIAARGHLRFGGWAMETSKTWEPWAVPHDVAMSRIANGFKGSVGVLNATDKELATTEVFRADLTDAGFARLSELGGDPYEIYGDPWEGDPLMAAEGDFPPWEH
;
A
#
# COMPACT_ATOMS: atom_id res chain seq x y z
N MET A 1 2.32 9.47 -12.04
CA MET A 1 1.12 10.10 -11.47
C MET A 1 0.16 9.00 -11.14
N ILE A 2 -0.05 8.79 -9.85
CA ILE A 2 -0.94 7.76 -9.32
C ILE A 2 -2.40 8.16 -9.64
N ASP A 3 -3.23 7.18 -10.01
CA ASP A 3 -4.68 7.35 -10.11
C ASP A 3 -5.23 7.90 -8.78
N ARG A 4 -6.16 8.87 -8.84
CA ARG A 4 -6.66 9.53 -7.63
C ARG A 4 -7.40 8.58 -6.69
N ARG A 5 -8.21 7.65 -7.21
CA ARG A 5 -8.94 6.67 -6.39
C ARG A 5 -7.93 5.75 -5.71
N LEU A 6 -6.94 5.28 -6.46
CA LEU A 6 -5.86 4.44 -5.92
C LEU A 6 -5.08 5.16 -4.82
N GLU A 7 -4.67 6.43 -5.03
CA GLU A 7 -4.01 7.23 -3.98
C GLU A 7 -4.88 7.31 -2.73
N HIS A 8 -6.18 7.56 -2.88
CA HIS A 8 -7.11 7.69 -1.77
C HIS A 8 -7.23 6.39 -0.97
N PHE A 9 -7.51 5.25 -1.61
CA PHE A 9 -7.58 3.95 -0.93
C PHE A 9 -6.26 3.59 -0.24
N LEU A 10 -5.12 3.80 -0.88
CA LEU A 10 -3.82 3.49 -0.27
C LEU A 10 -3.58 4.32 1.00
N LEU A 11 -3.89 5.63 0.98
CA LEU A 11 -3.74 6.49 2.15
C LEU A 11 -4.74 6.14 3.26
N TYR A 12 -5.98 5.79 2.91
CA TYR A 12 -7.00 5.38 3.86
C TYR A 12 -6.61 4.08 4.58
N GLU A 13 -6.21 3.05 3.84
CA GLU A 13 -5.81 1.76 4.42
C GLU A 13 -4.55 1.89 5.29
N MET A 14 -3.58 2.73 4.88
CA MET A 14 -2.42 3.06 5.72
C MET A 14 -2.77 3.86 6.99
N SER A 15 -3.93 4.51 7.02
CA SER A 15 -4.36 5.31 8.18
C SER A 15 -4.89 4.45 9.34
N ASP A 16 -5.35 3.23 9.04
CA ASP A 16 -5.86 2.28 10.03
C ASP A 16 -4.74 1.45 10.67
N ASP A 17 -3.83 0.90 9.86
CA ASP A 17 -2.65 0.13 10.33
C ASP A 17 -1.49 0.19 9.32
N TRP A 18 -0.33 -0.38 9.70
CA TRP A 18 0.82 -0.51 8.82
C TRP A 18 0.54 -1.42 7.63
N MET A 19 0.57 -0.83 6.44
CA MET A 19 0.15 -1.49 5.22
C MET A 19 1.25 -2.33 4.58
N PRO A 20 1.09 -3.67 4.43
CA PRO A 20 2.08 -4.50 3.77
C PRO A 20 2.07 -4.34 2.25
N VAL A 21 3.17 -4.70 1.59
CA VAL A 21 3.29 -4.72 0.11
C VAL A 21 2.12 -5.46 -0.57
N GLY A 22 1.65 -6.55 0.03
CA GLY A 22 0.54 -7.33 -0.50
C GLY A 22 -0.74 -6.50 -0.69
N ALA A 23 -1.03 -5.58 0.25
CA ALA A 23 -2.20 -4.71 0.16
C ALA A 23 -2.06 -3.68 -0.97
N PHE A 24 -0.86 -3.09 -1.17
CA PHE A 24 -0.58 -2.26 -2.35
C PHE A 24 -0.84 -3.04 -3.64
N ALA A 25 -0.36 -4.28 -3.72
CA ALA A 25 -0.54 -5.11 -4.90
C ALA A 25 -2.03 -5.40 -5.18
N SER A 26 -2.80 -5.73 -4.14
CA SER A 26 -4.23 -6.00 -4.26
C SER A 26 -5.01 -4.78 -4.75
N LEU A 27 -4.78 -3.61 -4.16
CA LEU A 27 -5.46 -2.37 -4.56
C LEU A 27 -5.08 -1.91 -5.96
N ILE A 28 -3.80 -1.96 -6.32
CA ILE A 28 -3.35 -1.59 -7.68
C ILE A 28 -3.98 -2.54 -8.70
N ARG A 29 -4.01 -3.85 -8.41
CA ARG A 29 -4.62 -4.85 -9.30
C ARG A 29 -6.11 -4.61 -9.46
N ARG A 30 -6.80 -4.15 -8.40
CA ARG A 30 -8.26 -3.97 -8.43
C ARG A 30 -8.69 -2.65 -9.03
N ILE A 31 -8.05 -1.55 -8.65
CA ILE A 31 -8.45 -0.18 -9.04
C ILE A 31 -7.84 0.21 -10.39
N THR A 32 -6.63 -0.25 -10.69
CA THR A 32 -5.91 0.08 -11.93
C THR A 32 -5.43 -1.19 -12.66
N PRO A 33 -6.34 -2.12 -13.04
CA PRO A 33 -5.98 -3.44 -13.53
C PRO A 33 -5.09 -3.40 -14.79
N ASP A 34 -5.37 -2.48 -15.72
CA ASP A 34 -4.62 -2.36 -16.99
C ASP A 34 -3.17 -1.90 -16.79
N ALA A 35 -2.88 -1.21 -15.70
CA ALA A 35 -1.55 -0.74 -15.35
C ALA A 35 -0.80 -1.71 -14.39
N TYR A 36 -1.45 -2.78 -13.95
CA TYR A 36 -0.90 -3.64 -12.91
C TYR A 36 0.39 -4.33 -13.38
N SER A 37 1.48 -4.07 -12.65
CA SER A 37 2.73 -4.79 -12.79
C SER A 37 3.55 -4.70 -11.50
N ARG A 38 4.55 -5.58 -11.35
CA ARG A 38 5.48 -5.51 -10.20
C ARG A 38 6.23 -4.19 -10.14
N ARG A 39 6.53 -3.60 -11.29
CA ARG A 39 7.16 -2.29 -11.39
C ARG A 39 6.21 -1.18 -10.96
N GLN A 40 4.94 -1.25 -11.37
CA GLN A 40 3.93 -0.28 -10.96
C GLN A 40 3.76 -0.23 -9.43
N ILE A 41 3.83 -1.37 -8.74
CA ILE A 41 3.81 -1.40 -7.26
C ILE A 41 4.96 -0.54 -6.68
N LEU A 42 6.18 -0.73 -7.19
CA LEU A 42 7.35 0.02 -6.74
C LEU A 42 7.25 1.50 -7.09
N ASP A 43 6.75 1.83 -8.28
CA ASP A 43 6.58 3.21 -8.73
C ASP A 43 5.56 3.95 -7.86
N VAL A 44 4.43 3.30 -7.52
CA VAL A 44 3.41 3.85 -6.61
C VAL A 44 3.98 4.08 -5.20
N ILE A 45 4.64 3.08 -4.61
CA ILE A 45 5.26 3.22 -3.27
C ILE A 45 6.28 4.37 -3.29
N SER A 46 7.14 4.41 -4.31
CA SER A 46 8.16 5.45 -4.45
C SER A 46 7.55 6.83 -4.62
N GLU A 47 6.47 6.97 -5.40
CA GLU A 47 5.83 8.27 -5.64
C GLU A 47 5.13 8.78 -4.37
N ILE A 48 4.43 7.93 -3.60
CA ILE A 48 3.83 8.31 -2.31
C ILE A 48 4.89 8.72 -1.29
N ALA A 49 5.98 7.95 -1.20
CA ALA A 49 7.10 8.26 -0.30
C ALA A 49 7.83 9.54 -0.70
N ALA A 50 8.05 9.79 -1.99
CA ALA A 50 8.70 10.99 -2.49
C ALA A 50 7.87 12.26 -2.23
N ARG A 51 6.54 12.13 -2.18
CA ARG A 51 5.61 13.19 -1.73
C ARG A 51 5.61 13.36 -0.21
N GLY A 52 6.29 12.50 0.53
CA GLY A 52 6.38 12.52 1.99
C GLY A 52 5.13 11.97 2.68
N HIS A 53 4.22 11.31 1.97
CA HIS A 53 2.95 10.83 2.52
C HIS A 53 3.06 9.50 3.27
N LEU A 54 4.13 8.72 3.02
CA LEU A 54 4.41 7.49 3.77
C LEU A 54 5.84 7.47 4.30
N ARG A 55 6.03 6.67 5.34
CA ARG A 55 7.32 6.35 5.95
C ARG A 55 7.68 4.89 5.70
N PHE A 56 8.93 4.64 5.33
CA PHE A 56 9.44 3.30 5.14
C PHE A 56 9.65 2.57 6.47
N GLY A 57 9.26 1.30 6.54
CA GLY A 57 9.49 0.47 7.72
C GLY A 57 9.09 -0.98 7.51
N GLY A 58 9.16 -1.76 8.58
CA GLY A 58 8.75 -3.16 8.60
C GLY A 58 8.94 -3.79 9.97
N TRP A 59 8.50 -5.04 10.11
CA TRP A 59 8.62 -5.77 11.38
C TRP A 59 10.07 -5.99 11.79
N ALA A 60 10.35 -5.69 13.05
CA ALA A 60 11.65 -5.86 13.67
C ALA A 60 11.57 -6.95 14.76
N MET A 61 11.31 -8.19 14.33
CA MET A 61 11.08 -9.34 15.22
C MET A 61 12.25 -9.64 16.16
N GLU A 62 13.48 -9.36 15.73
CA GLU A 62 14.70 -9.66 16.48
C GLU A 62 15.05 -8.59 17.52
N THR A 63 14.60 -7.34 17.33
CA THR A 63 15.00 -6.20 18.17
C THR A 63 13.88 -5.79 19.12
N SER A 64 12.78 -5.26 18.58
CA SER A 64 11.70 -4.67 19.37
C SER A 64 10.43 -5.50 19.38
N LYS A 65 10.33 -6.53 18.53
CA LYS A 65 9.10 -7.31 18.30
C LYS A 65 7.91 -6.44 17.91
N THR A 66 8.18 -5.28 17.32
CA THR A 66 7.20 -4.37 16.75
C THR A 66 7.68 -3.86 15.40
N TRP A 67 6.85 -3.08 14.71
CA TRP A 67 7.27 -2.36 13.52
C TRP A 67 8.27 -1.26 13.87
N GLU A 68 9.27 -1.06 13.01
CA GLU A 68 10.24 0.01 13.14
C GLU A 68 10.40 0.79 11.83
N PRO A 69 10.55 2.13 11.90
CA PRO A 69 10.88 2.92 10.73
C PRO A 69 12.30 2.62 10.27
N TRP A 70 12.53 2.62 8.96
CA TRP A 70 13.86 2.46 8.40
C TRP A 70 14.55 3.83 8.28
N ALA A 71 15.57 4.03 9.11
CA ALA A 71 16.45 5.21 9.04
C ALA A 71 17.49 5.05 7.91
N VAL A 72 17.02 4.94 6.66
CA VAL A 72 17.87 4.81 5.46
C VAL A 72 17.39 5.73 4.33
N PRO A 73 18.26 6.09 3.38
CA PRO A 73 17.86 6.82 2.18
C PRO A 73 16.76 6.11 1.37
N HIS A 74 15.98 6.90 0.62
CA HIS A 74 14.85 6.43 -0.20
C HIS A 74 15.23 5.32 -1.18
N ASP A 75 16.33 5.48 -1.91
CA ASP A 75 16.85 4.49 -2.87
C ASP A 75 17.22 3.17 -2.21
N VAL A 76 17.79 3.23 -1.00
CA VAL A 76 18.10 2.04 -0.19
C VAL A 76 16.82 1.35 0.27
N ALA A 77 15.82 2.10 0.75
CA ALA A 77 14.52 1.56 1.12
C ALA A 77 13.83 0.89 -0.08
N MET A 78 13.78 1.57 -1.23
CA MET A 78 13.19 1.02 -2.45
C MET A 78 13.94 -0.21 -2.95
N SER A 79 15.27 -0.24 -2.85
CA SER A 79 16.07 -1.42 -3.21
C SER A 79 15.73 -2.62 -2.33
N ARG A 80 15.54 -2.42 -1.02
CA ARG A 80 15.09 -3.47 -0.09
C ARG A 80 13.72 -4.02 -0.47
N ILE A 81 12.76 -3.14 -0.81
CA ILE A 81 11.40 -3.54 -1.21
C ILE A 81 11.43 -4.31 -2.54
N ALA A 82 12.19 -3.81 -3.51
CA ALA A 82 12.27 -4.40 -4.84
C ALA A 82 12.93 -5.78 -4.83
N ASN A 83 14.04 -5.92 -4.11
CA ASN A 83 14.94 -7.08 -4.22
C ASN A 83 14.87 -8.05 -3.03
N GLY A 84 14.31 -7.61 -1.90
CA GLY A 84 14.25 -8.38 -0.66
C GLY A 84 15.17 -7.82 0.42
N PHE A 85 14.85 -8.12 1.67
CA PHE A 85 15.60 -7.66 2.84
C PHE A 85 15.36 -8.59 4.04
N LYS A 86 16.42 -8.85 4.82
CA LYS A 86 16.38 -9.72 6.03
C LYS A 86 15.67 -11.07 5.80
N GLY A 87 15.95 -11.72 4.67
CA GLY A 87 15.37 -13.03 4.33
C GLY A 87 13.97 -12.98 3.71
N SER A 88 13.31 -11.82 3.70
CA SER A 88 12.04 -11.63 2.98
C SER A 88 12.26 -11.45 1.48
N VAL A 89 11.37 -12.03 0.68
CA VAL A 89 11.39 -11.93 -0.79
C VAL A 89 10.91 -10.54 -1.23
N GLY A 90 11.62 -9.94 -2.18
CA GLY A 90 11.27 -8.64 -2.76
C GLY A 90 10.21 -8.71 -3.86
N VAL A 91 9.59 -7.57 -4.15
CA VAL A 91 8.47 -7.42 -5.10
C VAL A 91 8.77 -7.98 -6.50
N LEU A 92 10.00 -7.78 -6.99
CA LEU A 92 10.37 -8.15 -8.35
C LEU A 92 10.49 -9.67 -8.55
N ASN A 93 10.86 -10.40 -7.50
CA ASN A 93 11.15 -11.83 -7.57
C ASN A 93 10.07 -12.70 -6.91
N ALA A 94 9.15 -12.11 -6.15
CA ALA A 94 8.06 -12.83 -5.49
C ALA A 94 7.05 -13.39 -6.48
N THR A 95 6.64 -14.63 -6.30
CA THR A 95 5.39 -15.17 -6.88
C THR A 95 4.17 -14.38 -6.38
N ASP A 96 2.98 -14.57 -6.99
CA ASP A 96 1.74 -13.93 -6.51
C ASP A 96 1.43 -14.33 -5.06
N LYS A 97 1.65 -15.61 -4.70
CA LYS A 97 1.46 -16.10 -3.34
C LYS A 97 2.43 -15.46 -2.35
N GLU A 98 3.72 -15.40 -2.69
CA GLU A 98 4.73 -14.78 -1.81
C GLU A 98 4.52 -13.28 -1.68
N LEU A 99 4.09 -12.59 -2.74
CA LEU A 99 3.77 -11.17 -2.69
C LEU A 99 2.61 -10.89 -1.74
N ALA A 100 1.60 -11.76 -1.72
CA ALA A 100 0.44 -11.60 -0.84
C ALA A 100 0.80 -11.70 0.65
N THR A 101 1.88 -12.41 0.99
CA THR A 101 2.26 -12.69 2.38
C THR A 101 3.65 -12.18 2.76
N THR A 102 4.32 -11.43 1.90
CA THR A 102 5.69 -10.95 2.18
C THR A 102 5.66 -9.85 3.23
N GLU A 103 6.56 -9.98 4.22
CA GLU A 103 6.78 -8.98 5.27
C GLU A 103 8.04 -8.16 5.01
N VAL A 104 8.47 -8.05 3.73
CA VAL A 104 9.64 -7.26 3.35
C VAL A 104 9.50 -5.78 3.73
N PHE A 105 8.28 -5.27 3.77
CA PHE A 105 7.95 -3.87 4.03
C PHE A 105 6.52 -3.71 4.52
N ARG A 106 6.35 -2.78 5.46
CA ARG A 106 5.05 -2.22 5.81
C ARG A 106 5.12 -0.70 5.85
N ALA A 107 4.27 -0.04 5.09
CA ALA A 107 4.16 1.40 5.04
C ALA A 107 3.45 1.93 6.28
N ASP A 108 3.89 3.08 6.76
CA ASP A 108 3.22 3.84 7.81
C ASP A 108 2.86 5.22 7.25
N LEU A 109 1.65 5.71 7.56
CA LEU A 109 1.19 7.00 7.09
C LEU A 109 1.89 8.13 7.87
N THR A 110 2.34 9.17 7.17
CA THR A 110 2.90 10.36 7.84
C THR A 110 1.82 11.40 8.13
N ASP A 111 2.15 12.42 8.94
CA ASP A 111 1.27 13.58 9.14
C ASP A 111 0.88 14.26 7.81
N ALA A 112 1.81 14.33 6.85
CA ALA A 112 1.52 14.85 5.50
C ALA A 112 0.58 13.91 4.72
N GLY A 113 0.69 12.60 4.93
CA GLY A 113 -0.24 11.61 4.41
C GLY A 113 -1.64 11.76 4.98
N PHE A 114 -1.77 11.97 6.29
CA PHE A 114 -3.06 12.26 6.94
C PHE A 114 -3.70 13.57 6.44
N ALA A 115 -2.89 14.62 6.25
CA ALA A 115 -3.36 15.86 5.65
C ALA A 115 -3.89 15.63 4.23
N ARG A 116 -3.13 14.87 3.42
CA ARG A 116 -3.55 14.51 2.06
C ARG A 116 -4.83 13.67 2.04
N LEU A 117 -4.98 12.70 2.95
CA LEU A 117 -6.20 11.90 3.08
C LEU A 117 -7.42 12.79 3.42
N SER A 118 -7.23 13.76 4.30
CA SER A 118 -8.27 14.73 4.64
C SER A 118 -8.67 15.60 3.45
N GLU A 119 -7.71 16.04 2.62
CA GLU A 119 -7.99 16.77 1.37
C GLU A 119 -8.77 15.94 0.34
N LEU A 120 -8.56 14.62 0.34
CA LEU A 120 -9.23 13.70 -0.59
C LEU A 120 -10.67 13.38 -0.18
N GLY A 121 -11.05 13.68 1.07
CA GLY A 121 -12.44 13.58 1.54
C GLY A 121 -12.70 12.52 2.61
N GLY A 122 -11.66 11.95 3.24
CA GLY A 122 -11.84 10.96 4.31
C GLY A 122 -11.99 9.55 3.76
N ASP A 123 -13.15 8.92 3.94
CA ASP A 123 -13.39 7.52 3.59
C ASP A 123 -13.63 7.33 2.07
N PRO A 124 -12.75 6.62 1.34
CA PRO A 124 -12.92 6.38 -0.09
C PRO A 124 -14.06 5.41 -0.42
N TYR A 125 -14.49 4.53 0.49
CA TYR A 125 -15.62 3.63 0.28
C TYR A 125 -16.93 4.42 0.23
N GLU A 126 -17.08 5.45 1.07
CA GLU A 126 -18.24 6.35 1.06
C GLU A 126 -18.31 7.22 -0.22
N ILE A 127 -17.17 7.44 -0.88
CA ILE A 127 -17.06 8.34 -2.04
C ILE A 127 -17.11 7.58 -3.36
N TYR A 128 -16.39 6.46 -3.46
CA TYR A 128 -16.18 5.73 -4.71
C TYR A 128 -16.88 4.37 -4.75
N GLY A 129 -17.36 3.89 -3.59
CA GLY A 129 -17.90 2.54 -3.47
C GLY A 129 -16.84 1.52 -3.07
N ASP A 130 -17.29 0.31 -2.78
CA ASP A 130 -16.40 -0.81 -2.45
C ASP A 130 -15.74 -1.34 -3.73
N PRO A 131 -14.41 -1.22 -3.90
CA PRO A 131 -13.77 -1.73 -5.09
C PRO A 131 -13.95 -3.24 -5.19
N TRP A 132 -14.20 -3.99 -4.12
CA TRP A 132 -14.49 -5.42 -4.14
C TRP A 132 -15.97 -5.76 -4.29
N GLU A 133 -16.83 -4.81 -4.69
CA GLU A 133 -18.24 -5.06 -5.00
C GLU A 133 -18.36 -6.27 -5.95
N GLY A 134 -19.00 -7.34 -5.45
CA GLY A 134 -19.16 -8.62 -6.15
C GLY A 134 -18.17 -9.74 -5.79
N ASP A 135 -17.20 -9.51 -4.90
CA ASP A 135 -16.35 -10.56 -4.31
C ASP A 135 -16.77 -10.80 -2.84
N PRO A 136 -17.54 -11.88 -2.54
CA PRO A 136 -18.06 -12.13 -1.20
C PRO A 136 -17.00 -12.34 -0.11
N LEU A 137 -15.75 -12.60 -0.47
CA LEU A 137 -14.66 -12.82 0.49
C LEU A 137 -13.93 -11.53 0.86
N MET A 138 -14.08 -10.48 0.06
CA MET A 138 -13.32 -9.24 0.18
C MET A 138 -14.21 -8.00 0.29
N ALA A 139 -15.50 -8.12 -0.04
CA ALA A 139 -16.43 -7.01 0.01
C ALA A 139 -16.56 -6.45 1.44
N ALA A 140 -16.56 -5.13 1.54
CA ALA A 140 -16.75 -4.43 2.80
C ALA A 140 -18.21 -4.56 3.26
N GLU A 141 -18.40 -4.66 4.58
CA GLU A 141 -19.75 -4.60 5.17
C GLU A 141 -20.22 -3.14 5.21
N GLY A 142 -21.29 -2.82 4.50
CA GLY A 142 -21.86 -1.47 4.51
C GLY A 142 -22.82 -1.22 3.35
N ASP A 143 -23.46 -0.04 3.37
CA ASP A 143 -24.26 0.49 2.26
C ASP A 143 -23.42 1.55 1.55
N PHE A 144 -22.67 1.13 0.53
CA PHE A 144 -21.76 1.99 -0.24
C PHE A 144 -22.39 2.34 -1.60
N PRO A 145 -22.03 3.49 -2.20
CA PRO A 145 -22.38 3.72 -3.59
C PRO A 145 -21.81 2.61 -4.49
N PRO A 146 -22.40 2.36 -5.68
CA PRO A 146 -21.85 1.38 -6.61
C PRO A 146 -20.42 1.73 -7.01
N TRP A 147 -19.57 0.71 -7.15
CA TRP A 147 -18.21 0.89 -7.62
C TRP A 147 -18.22 1.31 -9.09
N GLU A 148 -17.81 2.56 -9.34
CA GLU A 148 -17.62 3.06 -10.69
C GLU A 148 -16.25 2.59 -11.20
N HIS A 149 -16.22 1.83 -12.31
CA HIS A 149 -14.99 1.31 -12.93
C HIS A 149 -14.20 2.40 -13.68
#